data_AF-A8WG62-F1
#
_entry.id   AF-A8WG62-F1
#
_cell.length_a   1.000
_cell.length_b   1.000
_cell.length_c   1.000
_cell.angle_alpha   90.00
_cell.angle_beta   90.00
_cell.angle_gamma   90.00
#
_symmetry.space_group_name_H-M   'P 1'
#
loop_
_entity.id
_entity.type
_entity.pdbx_description
1 polymer ?
#
loop_
_entity_poly.entity_id
_entity_poly.type
_entity_poly.pdbx_seq_one_letter_code
_entity_poly.pdbx_strand_id
1 'polypeptide(L)'
;MAQTSLLQGKRLYCREWVFHKIQHCIQEKTSSLSAPGAQEPIQPTAGPPSGAGKSSSWGVLLVGGPGSGKTALCSELLWPSSAHGLHRGLHQHCLAFHFCRAEDAETLCVSGFVRGLVAQICRSGLVPDYEEKLREPAIQSALQPGECERNPAETFKRCVLLPLLSCKAPSQAVFLLLDSVDEGCVFGDRDQTSAGIAELLADHQKLFPAWLLLICSARRQNKHITKLFTGVCVCVLYMSTRHGPL
;
A
#
# COMPACT_ATOMS: atom_id res chain seq x y z
N MET A 1 -3.25 20.20 0.90
CA MET A 1 -3.96 20.07 -0.39
C MET A 1 -4.44 18.63 -0.53
N ALA A 2 -5.64 18.38 -1.06
CA ALA A 2 -6.08 17.01 -1.32
C ALA A 2 -5.21 16.43 -2.44
N GLN A 3 -4.54 15.30 -2.21
CA GLN A 3 -3.87 14.59 -3.29
C GLN A 3 -4.93 14.08 -4.26
N THR A 4 -4.88 14.57 -5.51
CA THR A 4 -5.74 14.13 -6.60
C THR A 4 -4.87 13.62 -7.74
N SER A 5 -5.35 12.66 -8.51
CA SER A 5 -4.64 12.23 -9.72
C SER A 5 -5.05 13.09 -10.92
N LEU A 6 -4.07 13.45 -11.76
CA LEU A 6 -4.32 14.13 -13.05
C LEU A 6 -5.16 13.27 -14.01
N LEU A 7 -5.27 11.97 -13.74
CA LEU A 7 -6.02 10.99 -14.53
C LEU A 7 -7.40 10.69 -13.95
N GLN A 8 -7.83 11.37 -12.89
CA GLN A 8 -9.17 11.20 -12.34
C GLN A 8 -10.23 11.49 -13.41
N GLY A 9 -11.19 10.57 -13.57
CA GLY A 9 -12.24 10.65 -14.58
C GLY A 9 -11.82 10.26 -16.00
N LYS A 10 -10.56 9.87 -16.24
CA LYS A 10 -10.12 9.34 -17.53
C LYS A 10 -10.44 7.85 -17.63
N ARG A 11 -10.91 7.40 -18.79
CA ARG A 11 -11.27 5.99 -19.00
C ARG A 11 -10.04 5.11 -19.07
N LEU A 12 -10.04 4.06 -18.25
CA LEU A 12 -9.08 2.95 -18.31
C LEU A 12 -9.65 1.83 -19.20
N TYR A 13 -8.77 1.16 -19.94
CA TYR A 13 -9.16 0.10 -20.87
C TYR A 13 -8.22 -1.09 -20.80
N CYS A 14 -8.75 -2.30 -21.01
CA CYS A 14 -7.99 -3.54 -21.23
C CYS A 14 -7.11 -3.99 -20.05
N ARG A 15 -7.38 -3.51 -18.84
CA ARG A 15 -6.62 -3.83 -17.61
C ARG A 15 -7.52 -4.28 -16.48
N GLU A 16 -8.75 -4.68 -16.79
CA GLU A 16 -9.80 -5.03 -15.85
C GLU A 16 -9.46 -6.30 -15.04
N TRP A 17 -8.64 -7.19 -15.61
CA TRP A 17 -8.14 -8.39 -14.93
C TRP A 17 -7.34 -8.07 -13.67
N VAL A 18 -6.70 -6.90 -13.60
CA VAL A 18 -5.93 -6.47 -12.42
C VAL A 18 -6.87 -6.19 -11.25
N PHE A 19 -8.03 -5.56 -11.51
CA PHE A 19 -9.05 -5.34 -10.48
C PHE A 19 -9.56 -6.66 -9.93
N HIS A 20 -9.72 -7.69 -10.78
CA HIS A 20 -10.09 -9.02 -10.32
C HIS A 20 -9.03 -9.62 -9.41
N LYS A 21 -7.74 -9.46 -9.72
CA LYS A 21 -6.65 -9.93 -8.83
C LYS A 21 -6.61 -9.19 -7.50
N ILE A 22 -6.77 -7.86 -7.51
CA ILE A 22 -6.83 -7.05 -6.29
C ILE A 22 -8.02 -7.48 -5.43
N GLN A 23 -9.20 -7.63 -6.05
CA GLN A 23 -10.41 -8.10 -5.38
C GLN A 23 -10.21 -9.47 -4.74
N HIS A 24 -9.57 -10.41 -5.46
CA HIS A 24 -9.23 -11.72 -4.92
C HIS A 24 -8.29 -11.63 -3.71
N CYS A 25 -7.25 -10.79 -3.77
CA CYS A 25 -6.33 -10.61 -2.64
C CYS A 25 -7.05 -10.05 -1.40
N ILE A 26 -7.99 -9.11 -1.58
CA ILE A 26 -8.82 -8.56 -0.50
C ILE A 26 -9.72 -9.65 0.07
N GLN A 27 -10.35 -10.47 -0.77
CA GLN A 27 -11.22 -11.57 -0.34
C GLN A 27 -10.43 -12.64 0.43
N GLU A 28 -9.29 -13.09 -0.08
CA GLU A 28 -8.41 -14.06 0.60
C GLU A 28 -7.97 -13.55 1.98
N LYS A 29 -7.52 -12.29 2.06
CA LYS A 29 -7.17 -11.67 3.35
C LYS A 29 -8.39 -11.61 4.27
N THR A 30 -9.55 -11.19 3.77
CA THR A 30 -10.79 -11.11 4.56
C THR A 30 -11.19 -12.48 5.12
N SER A 31 -11.14 -13.54 4.30
CA SER A 31 -11.43 -14.91 4.73
C SER A 31 -10.44 -15.42 5.78
N SER A 32 -9.17 -15.00 5.72
CA SER A 32 -8.18 -15.36 6.74
C SER A 32 -8.42 -14.69 8.11
N LEU A 33 -9.15 -13.57 8.14
CA LEU A 33 -9.50 -12.88 9.40
C LEU A 33 -10.67 -13.55 10.13
N SER A 34 -11.57 -14.21 9.40
CA SER A 34 -12.76 -14.85 9.94
C SER A 34 -12.58 -16.33 10.27
N ALA A 35 -11.39 -16.91 10.00
CA ALA A 35 -11.09 -18.29 10.39
C ALA A 35 -11.02 -18.42 11.92
N PRO A 36 -11.90 -19.22 12.55
CA PRO A 36 -11.84 -19.46 14.00
C PRO A 36 -10.68 -20.40 14.30
N GLY A 37 -9.60 -19.91 14.92
CA GLY A 37 -8.50 -20.81 15.33
C GLY A 37 -7.13 -20.22 15.67
N ALA A 38 -7.04 -19.04 16.29
CA ALA A 38 -5.77 -18.53 16.83
C ALA A 38 -5.82 -18.31 18.35
N GLN A 39 -6.32 -19.30 19.07
CA GLN A 39 -6.04 -19.50 20.49
C GLN A 39 -6.16 -21.00 20.77
N GLU A 40 -5.06 -21.73 20.68
CA GLU A 40 -4.89 -22.99 21.40
C GLU A 40 -3.55 -23.03 22.13
N PRO A 41 -3.49 -23.65 23.33
CA PRO A 41 -2.32 -23.68 24.20
C PRO A 41 -1.25 -24.67 23.71
N ILE A 42 -0.01 -24.40 24.12
CA ILE A 42 1.20 -25.15 23.82
C ILE A 42 1.06 -26.65 24.17
N GLN A 43 1.27 -27.54 23.19
CA GLN A 43 1.72 -28.92 23.43
C GLN A 43 2.82 -29.30 22.42
N PRO A 44 3.93 -29.94 22.85
CA PRO A 44 5.01 -30.36 21.97
C PRO A 44 4.77 -31.78 21.44
N THR A 45 4.56 -31.95 20.14
CA THR A 45 4.79 -33.24 19.47
C THR A 45 5.57 -33.02 18.18
N ALA A 46 6.69 -33.76 18.06
CA ALA A 46 7.60 -33.72 16.95
C ALA A 46 7.04 -34.53 15.77
N GLY A 47 6.73 -33.85 14.67
CA GLY A 47 6.49 -34.42 13.36
C GLY A 47 6.88 -33.38 12.30
N PRO A 48 7.41 -33.79 11.12
CA PRO A 48 7.81 -32.83 10.11
C PRO A 48 6.56 -32.21 9.48
N PRO A 49 6.40 -30.87 9.43
CA PRO A 49 5.30 -30.25 8.72
C PRO A 49 5.60 -30.26 7.21
N SER A 50 5.17 -31.32 6.52
CA SER A 50 5.02 -31.34 5.07
C SER A 50 3.66 -30.74 4.71
N GLY A 51 3.65 -29.42 4.54
CA GLY A 51 2.51 -28.65 4.05
C GLY A 51 2.98 -27.23 3.78
N ALA A 52 3.26 -26.91 2.51
CA ALA A 52 3.61 -25.57 2.08
C ALA A 52 2.38 -24.65 2.29
N GLY A 53 2.25 -24.11 3.50
CA GLY A 53 1.32 -23.02 3.78
C GLY A 53 1.71 -21.86 2.87
N LYS A 54 0.87 -21.55 1.87
CA LYS A 54 1.03 -20.34 1.07
C LYS A 54 0.98 -19.16 2.03
N SER A 55 2.14 -18.53 2.27
CA SER A 55 2.20 -17.26 2.99
C SER A 55 1.32 -16.27 2.24
N SER A 56 0.24 -15.81 2.87
CA SER A 56 -0.65 -14.80 2.28
C SER A 56 0.18 -13.57 1.92
N SER A 57 0.14 -13.18 0.65
CA SER A 57 0.87 -12.01 0.14
C SER A 57 0.54 -10.76 0.94
N TRP A 58 1.56 -10.00 1.35
CA TRP A 58 1.36 -8.76 2.09
C TRP A 58 1.01 -7.57 1.17
N GLY A 59 1.16 -7.73 -0.15
CA GLY A 59 0.83 -6.70 -1.11
C GLY A 59 0.64 -7.16 -2.57
N VAL A 60 0.36 -6.18 -3.43
CA VAL A 60 0.31 -6.28 -4.89
C VAL A 60 1.28 -5.24 -5.45
N LEU A 61 2.21 -5.65 -6.31
CA LEU A 61 3.13 -4.74 -6.98
C LEU A 61 2.82 -4.66 -8.48
N LEU A 62 2.38 -3.49 -8.93
CA LEU A 62 2.10 -3.16 -10.32
C LEU A 62 3.39 -2.68 -11.01
N VAL A 63 4.00 -3.52 -11.85
CA VAL A 63 5.23 -3.16 -12.57
C VAL A 63 4.96 -2.97 -14.05
N GLY A 64 5.50 -1.93 -14.66
CA GLY A 64 5.30 -1.69 -16.10
C GLY A 64 6.17 -0.57 -16.65
N GLY A 65 6.33 -0.51 -17.97
CA GLY A 65 7.04 0.59 -18.62
C GLY A 65 6.32 1.95 -18.47
N PRO A 66 6.97 3.07 -18.81
CA PRO A 66 6.28 4.35 -19.00
C PRO A 66 5.07 4.19 -19.94
N GLY A 67 3.97 4.87 -19.67
CA GLY A 67 2.75 4.78 -20.51
C GLY A 67 1.98 3.45 -20.42
N SER A 68 2.39 2.49 -19.58
CA SER A 68 1.66 1.21 -19.42
C SER A 68 0.32 1.33 -18.68
N GLY A 69 -0.03 2.53 -18.21
CA GLY A 69 -1.29 2.81 -17.53
C GLY A 69 -1.33 2.50 -16.02
N LYS A 70 -0.17 2.38 -15.34
CA LYS A 70 -0.09 2.14 -13.87
C LYS A 70 -0.89 3.19 -13.08
N THR A 71 -0.51 4.47 -13.22
CA THR A 71 -1.18 5.58 -12.55
C THR A 71 -2.65 5.70 -12.93
N ALA A 72 -3.01 5.41 -14.19
CA ALA A 72 -4.40 5.37 -14.64
C ALA A 72 -5.20 4.28 -13.90
N LEU A 73 -4.60 3.11 -13.71
CA LEU A 73 -5.19 2.00 -12.96
C LEU A 73 -5.36 2.33 -11.49
N CYS A 74 -4.33 2.91 -10.86
CA CYS A 74 -4.41 3.39 -9.48
C CYS A 74 -5.50 4.45 -9.31
N SER A 75 -5.63 5.36 -10.28
CA SER A 75 -6.67 6.41 -10.26
C SER A 75 -8.07 5.82 -10.37
N GLU A 76 -8.29 4.87 -11.28
CA GLU A 76 -9.57 4.18 -11.44
C GLU A 76 -9.91 3.31 -10.23
N LEU A 77 -8.90 2.77 -9.50
CA LEU A 77 -9.13 2.03 -8.26
C LEU A 77 -9.67 2.93 -7.14
N LEU A 78 -9.15 4.15 -7.02
CA LEU A 78 -9.53 5.13 -5.99
C LEU A 78 -10.82 5.88 -6.35
N TRP A 79 -10.95 6.27 -7.62
CA TRP A 79 -12.04 7.08 -8.14
C TRP A 79 -12.58 6.45 -9.42
N PRO A 80 -13.38 5.38 -9.30
CA PRO A 80 -13.86 4.65 -10.45
C PRO A 80 -14.76 5.53 -11.32
N SER A 81 -14.41 5.62 -12.60
CA SER A 81 -15.18 6.35 -13.61
C SER A 81 -16.05 5.41 -14.46
N SER A 82 -15.72 4.11 -14.47
CA SER A 82 -16.46 3.10 -15.21
C SER A 82 -17.55 2.44 -14.35
N ALA A 83 -18.67 2.07 -14.98
CA ALA A 83 -19.73 1.31 -14.30
C ALA A 83 -19.19 0.02 -13.68
N HIS A 84 -18.30 -0.70 -14.39
CA HIS A 84 -17.64 -1.89 -13.88
C HIS A 84 -16.77 -1.60 -12.63
N GLY A 85 -16.01 -0.50 -12.62
CA GLY A 85 -15.23 -0.08 -11.45
C GLY A 85 -16.12 0.23 -10.25
N LEU A 86 -17.25 0.92 -10.49
CA LEU A 86 -18.21 1.25 -9.44
C LEU A 86 -18.88 -0.01 -8.87
N HIS A 87 -19.32 -0.93 -9.73
CA HIS A 87 -19.92 -2.21 -9.31
C HIS A 87 -18.99 -3.10 -8.48
N ARG A 88 -17.67 -3.01 -8.69
CA ARG A 88 -16.69 -3.78 -7.88
C ARG A 88 -16.51 -3.22 -6.46
N GLY A 89 -16.85 -1.95 -6.22
CA GLY A 89 -16.76 -1.35 -4.89
C GLY A 89 -15.35 -1.21 -4.32
N LEU A 90 -14.27 -1.48 -5.08
CA LEU A 90 -12.91 -1.53 -4.54
C LEU A 90 -12.47 -0.21 -3.87
N HIS A 91 -12.91 0.94 -4.37
CA HIS A 91 -12.64 2.25 -3.76
C HIS A 91 -13.07 2.34 -2.29
N GLN A 92 -14.07 1.58 -1.86
CA GLN A 92 -14.57 1.56 -0.47
C GLN A 92 -13.61 0.85 0.49
N HIS A 93 -12.67 0.06 -0.04
CA HIS A 93 -11.62 -0.61 0.74
C HIS A 93 -10.34 0.23 0.86
N CYS A 94 -10.30 1.44 0.28
CA CYS A 94 -9.12 2.30 0.33
C CYS A 94 -8.99 2.96 1.70
N LEU A 95 -7.96 2.57 2.45
CA LEU A 95 -7.64 3.18 3.75
C LEU A 95 -6.93 4.53 3.58
N ALA A 96 -5.95 4.57 2.69
CA ALA A 96 -5.21 5.78 2.34
C ALA A 96 -4.48 5.55 1.00
N PHE A 97 -4.00 6.64 0.41
CA PHE A 97 -3.23 6.56 -0.82
C PHE A 97 -2.14 7.63 -0.89
N HIS A 98 -1.14 7.41 -1.74
CA HIS A 98 -0.09 8.39 -2.03
C HIS A 98 0.39 8.28 -3.47
N PHE A 99 0.57 9.41 -4.14
CA PHE A 99 1.16 9.46 -5.49
C PHE A 99 2.53 10.11 -5.40
N CYS A 100 3.59 9.33 -5.64
CA CYS A 100 4.94 9.86 -5.77
C CYS A 100 5.08 10.50 -7.16
N ARG A 101 5.54 11.75 -7.23
CA ARG A 101 5.74 12.50 -8.47
C ARG A 101 7.17 13.03 -8.51
N ALA A 102 7.89 12.71 -9.57
CA ALA A 102 9.27 13.17 -9.74
C ALA A 102 9.37 14.70 -9.76
N GLU A 103 8.32 15.38 -10.24
CA GLU A 103 8.29 16.83 -10.39
C GLU A 103 7.83 17.56 -9.12
N ASP A 104 7.47 16.85 -8.06
CA ASP A 104 6.95 17.42 -6.81
C ASP A 104 7.66 16.79 -5.60
N ALA A 105 8.72 17.47 -5.13
CA ALA A 105 9.57 17.00 -4.03
C ALA A 105 8.79 16.75 -2.73
N GLU A 106 7.68 17.46 -2.50
CA GLU A 106 6.83 17.24 -1.31
C GLU A 106 6.20 15.84 -1.33
N THR A 107 5.91 15.30 -2.52
CA THR A 107 5.40 13.94 -2.65
C THR A 107 6.47 12.86 -2.48
N LEU A 108 7.75 13.22 -2.56
CA LEU A 108 8.86 12.30 -2.32
C LEU A 108 9.37 12.39 -0.87
N CYS A 109 8.97 13.44 -0.14
CA CYS A 109 9.31 13.65 1.26
C CYS A 109 8.68 12.56 2.16
N VAL A 110 9.52 11.77 2.83
CA VAL A 110 9.09 10.64 3.66
C VAL A 110 8.28 11.12 4.88
N SER A 111 8.70 12.20 5.54
CA SER A 111 7.95 12.76 6.68
C SER A 111 6.59 13.31 6.24
N GLY A 112 6.53 13.96 5.08
CA GLY A 112 5.30 14.40 4.42
C GLY A 112 4.36 13.24 4.12
N PHE A 113 4.89 12.16 3.55
CA PHE A 113 4.17 10.91 3.31
C PHE A 113 3.56 10.34 4.60
N VAL A 114 4.35 10.19 5.66
CA VAL A 114 3.87 9.63 6.95
C VAL A 114 2.74 10.48 7.52
N ARG A 115 2.90 11.80 7.60
CA ARG A 115 1.86 12.72 8.08
C ARG A 115 0.61 12.67 7.20
N GLY A 116 0.80 12.55 5.88
CA GLY A 116 -0.26 12.40 4.89
C GLY A 116 -1.08 11.12 5.11
N LEU A 117 -0.43 10.00 5.41
CA LEU A 117 -1.10 8.73 5.73
C LEU A 117 -1.93 8.85 7.00
N VAL A 118 -1.34 9.35 8.08
CA VAL A 118 -2.02 9.53 9.38
C VAL A 118 -3.29 10.34 9.18
N ALA A 119 -3.19 11.48 8.48
CA ALA A 119 -4.33 12.34 8.22
C ALA A 119 -5.42 11.66 7.36
N GLN A 120 -5.04 10.82 6.39
CA GLN A 120 -6.00 10.07 5.57
C GLN A 120 -6.69 8.94 6.34
N ILE A 121 -5.92 8.17 7.12
CA ILE A 121 -6.45 7.06 7.92
C ILE A 121 -7.51 7.59 8.90
N CYS A 122 -7.24 8.68 9.63
CA CYS A 122 -8.22 9.30 10.52
C CYS A 122 -9.52 9.70 9.82
N ARG A 123 -9.43 10.18 8.57
CA ARG A 123 -10.60 10.58 7.78
C ARG A 123 -11.32 9.43 7.10
N SER A 124 -10.69 8.26 7.00
CA SER A 124 -11.23 7.13 6.24
C SER A 124 -12.51 6.54 6.86
N GLY A 125 -12.64 6.59 8.18
CA GLY A 125 -13.70 5.92 8.92
C GLY A 125 -13.63 4.38 8.90
N LEU A 126 -12.66 3.78 8.20
CA LEU A 126 -12.53 2.32 8.04
C LEU A 126 -11.87 1.65 9.25
N VAL A 127 -11.13 2.41 10.05
CA VAL A 127 -10.47 1.96 11.29
C VAL A 127 -10.76 2.99 12.39
N PRO A 128 -11.97 2.99 12.98
CA PRO A 128 -12.42 4.07 13.88
C PRO A 128 -11.56 4.19 15.14
N ASP A 129 -11.03 3.08 15.66
CA ASP A 129 -10.19 3.06 16.86
C ASP A 129 -8.84 3.77 16.68
N TYR A 130 -8.40 3.97 15.42
CA TYR A 130 -7.08 4.53 15.11
C TYR A 130 -6.93 5.97 15.63
N GLU A 131 -7.98 6.79 15.51
CA GLU A 131 -7.92 8.19 15.95
C GLU A 131 -7.72 8.28 17.48
N GLU A 132 -8.32 7.38 18.24
CA GLU A 132 -8.14 7.33 19.69
C GLU A 132 -6.70 7.00 20.07
N LYS A 133 -6.07 6.04 19.38
CA LYS A 133 -4.65 5.71 19.60
C LYS A 133 -3.75 6.93 19.38
N LEU A 134 -4.06 7.77 18.40
CA LEU A 134 -3.28 8.97 18.16
C LEU A 134 -3.38 10.00 19.28
N ARG A 135 -4.39 9.97 20.16
CA ARG A 135 -4.52 10.96 21.26
C ARG A 135 -3.43 10.81 22.33
N GLU A 136 -2.67 9.72 22.32
CA GLU A 136 -1.54 9.52 23.21
C GLU A 136 -0.48 10.63 23.03
N PRO A 137 -0.04 11.33 24.10
CA PRO A 137 0.88 12.45 24.01
C PRO A 137 2.21 12.11 23.33
N ALA A 138 2.71 10.89 23.54
CA ALA A 138 3.94 10.42 22.92
C ALA A 138 3.83 10.32 21.39
N ILE A 139 2.67 9.91 20.87
CA ILE A 139 2.40 9.81 19.43
C ILE A 139 2.23 11.20 18.83
N GLN A 140 1.52 12.10 19.51
CA GLN A 140 1.38 13.50 19.08
C GLN A 140 2.72 14.24 19.02
N SER A 141 3.61 13.98 19.98
CA SER A 141 4.97 14.52 19.96
C SER A 141 5.77 14.03 18.76
N ALA A 142 5.70 12.72 18.44
CA ALA A 142 6.41 12.13 17.31
C ALA A 142 5.87 12.59 15.94
N LEU A 143 4.61 13.01 15.88
CA LEU A 143 3.98 13.57 14.67
C LEU A 143 4.31 15.04 14.40
N GLN A 144 4.93 15.74 15.36
CA GLN A 144 5.34 17.12 15.13
C GLN A 144 6.28 17.20 13.92
N PRO A 145 6.14 18.21 13.03
CA PRO A 145 6.87 18.26 11.77
C PRO A 145 8.38 18.04 11.93
N GLY A 146 9.01 18.72 12.90
CA GLY A 146 10.45 18.59 13.16
C GLY A 146 10.88 17.23 13.69
N GLU A 147 10.09 16.59 14.56
CA GLU A 147 10.39 15.23 15.06
C GLU A 147 10.23 14.19 13.95
N CYS A 148 9.17 14.31 13.15
CA CYS A 148 8.91 13.44 12.02
C CYS A 148 10.00 13.58 10.93
N GLU A 149 10.51 14.78 10.69
CA GLU A 149 11.63 15.01 9.78
C GLU A 149 12.95 14.45 10.31
N ARG A 150 13.16 14.54 11.63
CA ARG A 150 14.35 14.00 12.29
C ARG A 150 14.41 12.47 12.24
N ASN A 151 13.27 11.80 12.42
CA ASN A 151 13.23 10.32 12.42
C ASN A 151 11.94 9.76 11.78
N PRO A 152 11.81 9.84 10.44
CA PRO A 152 10.59 9.44 9.75
C PRO A 152 10.29 7.95 9.88
N ALA A 153 11.31 7.10 10.02
CA ALA A 153 11.13 5.66 10.18
C ALA A 153 10.48 5.31 11.54
N GLU A 154 11.00 5.88 12.63
CA GLU A 154 10.37 5.69 13.95
C GLU A 154 8.99 6.35 14.01
N THR A 155 8.79 7.52 13.41
CA THR A 155 7.45 8.15 13.34
C THR A 155 6.48 7.27 12.53
N PHE A 156 6.89 6.71 11.40
CA PHE A 156 6.04 5.77 10.64
C PHE A 156 5.63 4.57 11.49
N LYS A 157 6.59 3.97 12.21
CA LYS A 157 6.32 2.84 13.09
C LYS A 157 5.38 3.22 14.24
N ARG A 158 5.67 4.29 14.99
CA ARG A 158 4.92 4.70 16.18
C ARG A 158 3.56 5.29 15.89
N CYS A 159 3.41 5.96 14.75
CA CYS A 159 2.21 6.73 14.45
C CYS A 159 1.32 6.04 13.40
N VAL A 160 1.87 5.14 12.57
CA VAL A 160 1.09 4.39 11.57
C VAL A 160 1.01 2.92 11.95
N LEU A 161 2.12 2.20 11.99
CA LEU A 161 2.11 0.74 12.06
C LEU A 161 1.64 0.20 13.42
N LEU A 162 2.24 0.64 14.51
CA LEU A 162 1.89 0.17 15.85
C LEU A 162 0.45 0.53 16.23
N PRO A 163 -0.06 1.75 15.97
CA PRO A 163 -1.46 2.06 16.20
C PRO A 163 -2.39 1.17 15.37
N LEU A 164 -2.12 0.96 14.07
CA LEU A 164 -2.94 0.07 13.23
C LEU A 164 -2.91 -1.38 13.73
N LEU A 165 -1.76 -1.90 14.17
CA LEU A 165 -1.65 -3.24 14.76
C LEU A 165 -2.46 -3.38 16.04
N SER A 166 -2.60 -2.30 16.81
CA SER A 166 -3.37 -2.28 18.06
C SER A 166 -4.89 -2.08 17.86
N CYS A 167 -5.31 -1.69 16.66
CA CYS A 167 -6.72 -1.50 16.33
C CYS A 167 -7.42 -2.83 16.07
N LYS A 168 -8.73 -2.87 16.30
CA LYS A 168 -9.54 -4.01 15.87
C LYS A 168 -9.50 -4.13 14.34
N ALA A 169 -9.37 -5.36 13.84
CA ALA A 169 -9.43 -5.63 12.41
C ALA A 169 -10.80 -5.21 11.84
N PRO A 170 -10.86 -4.54 10.67
CA PRO A 170 -12.11 -4.25 9.99
C PRO A 170 -12.82 -5.53 9.53
N SER A 171 -14.12 -5.43 9.25
CA SER A 171 -14.93 -6.58 8.78
C SER A 171 -14.49 -7.13 7.42
N GLN A 172 -13.82 -6.28 6.63
CA GLN A 172 -13.21 -6.65 5.36
C GLN A 172 -11.81 -6.07 5.31
N ALA A 173 -10.89 -6.78 4.65
CA ALA A 173 -9.56 -6.29 4.41
C ALA A 173 -9.61 -4.96 3.64
N VAL A 174 -8.67 -4.07 3.96
CA VAL A 174 -8.53 -2.74 3.35
C VAL A 174 -7.14 -2.62 2.72
N PHE A 175 -6.93 -1.59 1.91
CA PHE A 175 -5.62 -1.38 1.26
C PHE A 175 -5.07 0.03 1.42
N LEU A 176 -3.74 0.11 1.36
CA LEU A 176 -2.99 1.34 1.15
C LEU A 176 -2.45 1.35 -0.28
N LEU A 177 -2.76 2.39 -1.06
CA LEU A 177 -2.31 2.51 -2.44
C LEU A 177 -1.14 3.49 -2.57
N LEU A 178 -0.07 3.08 -3.22
CA LEU A 178 1.13 3.90 -3.43
C LEU A 178 1.53 3.86 -4.90
N ASP A 179 1.32 4.94 -5.63
CA ASP A 179 1.71 5.04 -7.03
C ASP A 179 3.15 5.53 -7.17
N SER A 180 3.90 4.88 -8.07
CA SER A 180 5.24 5.25 -8.52
C SER A 180 6.27 5.34 -7.39
N VAL A 181 6.29 4.34 -6.50
CA VAL A 181 7.19 4.29 -5.32
C VAL A 181 8.67 4.30 -5.67
N ASP A 182 9.02 4.11 -6.94
CA ASP A 182 10.38 4.18 -7.47
C ASP A 182 10.88 5.59 -7.80
N GLU A 183 10.03 6.61 -7.84
CA GLU A 183 10.46 8.00 -8.17
C GLU A 183 11.34 8.62 -7.07
N GLY A 184 11.24 8.15 -5.82
CA GLY A 184 12.07 8.61 -4.70
C GLY A 184 13.44 7.92 -4.59
N CYS A 185 13.70 6.87 -5.37
CA CYS A 185 14.97 6.16 -5.34
C CYS A 185 16.02 6.90 -6.18
N VAL A 186 16.89 7.69 -5.55
CA VAL A 186 18.03 8.33 -6.24
C VAL A 186 19.11 7.29 -6.50
N PHE A 187 19.17 6.74 -7.71
CA PHE A 187 20.33 5.97 -8.17
C PHE A 187 21.44 6.95 -8.54
N GLY A 188 22.42 7.16 -7.66
CA GLY A 188 23.56 7.98 -8.07
C GLY A 188 24.56 8.41 -7.01
N ASP A 189 24.23 8.42 -5.72
CA ASP A 189 25.18 8.88 -4.72
C ASP A 189 25.25 7.91 -3.54
N ARG A 190 26.42 7.30 -3.36
CA ARG A 190 26.68 6.25 -2.36
C ARG A 190 26.78 6.80 -0.94
N ASP A 191 26.31 8.02 -0.65
CA ASP A 191 26.61 8.69 0.61
C ASP A 191 25.51 9.58 1.20
N GLN A 192 24.23 9.36 0.87
CA GLN A 192 23.12 10.01 1.59
C GLN A 192 22.11 8.99 2.13
N THR A 193 22.15 8.85 3.46
CA THR A 193 21.43 7.94 4.37
C THR A 193 19.91 8.15 4.46
N SER A 194 19.25 8.78 3.50
CA SER A 194 17.79 8.94 3.52
C SER A 194 17.12 7.83 2.73
N ALA A 195 16.72 6.76 3.43
CA ALA A 195 15.85 5.72 2.89
C ALA A 195 14.56 6.35 2.31
N GLY A 196 14.23 6.04 1.06
CA GLY A 196 13.03 6.53 0.41
C GLY A 196 11.76 5.85 0.92
N ILE A 197 10.62 6.23 0.34
CA ILE A 197 9.31 5.65 0.70
C ILE A 197 9.29 4.13 0.45
N ALA A 198 9.91 3.65 -0.63
CA ALA A 198 9.97 2.22 -0.93
C ALA A 198 10.76 1.43 0.12
N GLU A 199 11.93 1.92 0.51
CA GLU A 199 12.79 1.33 1.53
C GLU A 199 12.08 1.32 2.89
N LEU A 200 11.46 2.45 3.27
CA LEU A 200 10.67 2.56 4.50
C LEU A 200 9.60 1.45 4.59
N LEU A 201 8.88 1.18 3.50
CA LEU A 201 7.84 0.15 3.48
C LEU A 201 8.42 -1.27 3.57
N ALA A 202 9.49 -1.53 2.82
CA ALA A 202 10.12 -2.83 2.76
C ALA A 202 10.73 -3.23 4.12
N ASP A 203 11.40 -2.30 4.79
CA ASP A 203 12.03 -2.51 6.10
C ASP A 203 11.00 -2.82 7.20
N HIS A 204 9.76 -2.35 7.01
CA HIS A 204 8.68 -2.53 7.99
C HIS A 204 7.61 -3.54 7.56
N GLN A 205 7.87 -4.36 6.54
CA GLN A 205 6.88 -5.32 5.99
C GLN A 205 6.23 -6.23 7.04
N LYS A 206 6.97 -6.59 8.11
CA LYS A 206 6.51 -7.49 9.18
C LYS A 206 5.55 -6.81 10.17
N LEU A 207 5.46 -5.48 10.14
CA LEU A 207 4.63 -4.69 11.06
C LEU A 207 3.32 -4.21 10.40
N PHE A 208 3.06 -4.57 9.14
CA PHE A 208 1.75 -4.33 8.56
C PHE A 208 0.73 -5.31 9.14
N PRO A 209 -0.46 -4.84 9.57
CA PRO A 209 -1.52 -5.73 10.01
C PRO A 209 -1.91 -6.74 8.93
N ALA A 210 -2.25 -7.96 9.34
CA ALA A 210 -2.61 -9.03 8.41
C ALA A 210 -3.82 -8.69 7.51
N TRP A 211 -4.73 -7.84 8.01
CA TRP A 211 -5.90 -7.34 7.29
C TRP A 211 -5.61 -6.21 6.29
N LEU A 212 -4.42 -5.64 6.30
CA LEU A 212 -4.02 -4.56 5.40
C LEU A 212 -3.29 -5.12 4.17
N LEU A 213 -3.65 -4.63 2.98
CA LEU A 213 -3.00 -4.96 1.72
C LEU A 213 -2.25 -3.73 1.19
N LEU A 214 -0.96 -3.87 0.87
CA LEU A 214 -0.24 -2.80 0.17
C LEU A 214 -0.39 -2.94 -1.34
N ILE A 215 -0.81 -1.89 -2.04
CA ILE A 215 -0.87 -1.85 -3.51
C ILE A 215 0.13 -0.81 -3.98
N CYS A 216 1.27 -1.25 -4.48
CA CYS A 216 2.33 -0.37 -4.95
C CYS A 216 2.43 -0.39 -6.47
N SER A 217 2.83 0.72 -7.10
CA SER A 217 3.15 0.77 -8.52
C SER A 217 4.60 1.22 -8.72
N ALA A 218 5.29 0.64 -9.70
CA ALA A 218 6.67 1.00 -10.02
C ALA A 218 7.05 0.77 -11.49
N ARG A 219 8.14 1.41 -11.98
CA ARG A 219 8.67 1.12 -13.31
C ARG A 219 9.34 -0.26 -13.34
N ARG A 220 9.04 -1.04 -14.39
CA ARG A 220 9.59 -2.41 -14.57
C ARG A 220 11.12 -2.47 -14.58
N GLN A 221 11.77 -1.39 -14.99
CA GLN A 221 13.23 -1.31 -15.14
C GLN A 221 13.93 -1.19 -13.77
N ASN A 222 13.21 -0.81 -12.72
CA ASN A 222 13.77 -0.66 -11.38
C ASN A 222 13.87 -2.04 -10.69
N LYS A 223 15.01 -2.71 -10.90
CA LYS A 223 15.32 -4.00 -10.29
C LYS A 223 15.46 -3.93 -8.76
N HIS A 224 15.74 -2.75 -8.20
CA HIS A 224 15.86 -2.57 -6.74
C HIS A 224 14.50 -2.75 -6.07
N ILE A 225 13.46 -2.07 -6.56
CA ILE A 225 12.09 -2.24 -6.04
C ILE A 225 11.63 -3.69 -6.09
N THR A 226 11.90 -4.40 -7.17
CA THR A 226 11.49 -5.81 -7.28
C THR A 226 12.18 -6.70 -6.23
N LYS A 227 13.39 -6.34 -5.78
CA LYS A 227 14.11 -7.03 -4.70
C LYS A 227 13.62 -6.62 -3.31
N LEU A 228 13.19 -5.37 -3.12
CA LEU A 228 12.65 -4.90 -1.84
C LEU A 228 11.29 -5.55 -1.53
N PHE A 229 10.44 -5.70 -2.54
CA PHE A 229 9.08 -6.22 -2.37
C PHE A 229 9.02 -7.74 -2.64
N THR A 230 9.78 -8.54 -1.90
CA THR A 230 9.65 -10.01 -1.95
C THR A 230 8.38 -10.50 -1.28
N GLY A 231 7.75 -11.56 -1.79
CA GLY A 231 6.54 -12.13 -1.19
C GLY A 231 5.26 -11.36 -1.46
N VAL A 232 5.26 -10.45 -2.46
CA VAL A 232 4.07 -9.77 -2.97
C VAL A 232 3.55 -10.41 -4.26
N CYS A 233 2.28 -10.20 -4.57
CA CYS A 233 1.69 -10.58 -5.86
C CYS A 233 2.12 -9.57 -6.93
N VAL A 234 3.04 -9.95 -7.82
CA VAL A 234 3.53 -9.06 -8.88
C VAL A 234 2.59 -9.11 -10.10
N CYS A 235 2.10 -7.95 -10.51
CA CYS A 235 1.27 -7.77 -11.70
C CYS A 235 2.01 -6.93 -12.74
N VAL A 236 2.42 -7.57 -13.83
CA VAL A 236 3.16 -6.90 -14.91
C VAL A 236 2.19 -6.27 -15.91
N LEU A 237 2.27 -4.95 -16.07
CA LEU A 237 1.51 -4.15 -17.03
C LEU A 237 2.39 -3.81 -18.23
N TYR A 238 1.95 -4.27 -19.40
CA TYR A 238 2.55 -3.91 -20.68
C TYR A 238 1.81 -2.72 -21.27
N MET A 239 2.43 -1.94 -22.16
CA MET A 239 1.69 -0.96 -22.96
C MET A 239 0.68 -1.69 -23.82
N SER A 240 -0.55 -1.18 -23.88
CA SER A 240 -1.55 -1.73 -24.79
C SER A 240 -1.26 -1.14 -26.16
N THR A 241 -0.66 -1.92 -27.04
CA THR A 241 -0.73 -1.67 -28.48
C THR A 241 -2.15 -1.97 -28.93
N ARG A 242 -3.11 -1.07 -28.65
CA ARG A 242 -4.37 -1.11 -29.39
C ARG A 242 -4.06 -0.65 -30.81
N HIS A 243 -3.75 -1.60 -31.70
CA HIS A 243 -4.30 -1.52 -33.05
C HIS A 243 -5.79 -1.76 -32.89
N GLY A 244 -6.57 -0.68 -32.80
CA GLY A 244 -8.00 -0.77 -33.10
C GLY A 244 -8.15 -1.02 -34.60
N PRO A 245 -9.19 -1.76 -35.04
CA PRO A 245 -9.55 -1.72 -36.45
C PRO A 245 -9.95 -0.28 -36.81
N LEU A 246 -9.44 0.19 -37.95
CA LEU A 246 -9.87 1.42 -38.61
C LEU A 246 -11.35 1.35 -39.00
#